data_AF-A0A5B6VHF9-F1
#
_entry.id   AF-A0A5B6VHF9-F1
#
_cell.length_a   1.000
_cell.length_b   1.000
_cell.length_c   1.000
_cell.angle_alpha   90.00
_cell.angle_beta   90.00
_cell.angle_gamma   90.00
#
_symmetry.space_group_name_H-M   'P 1'
#
loop_
_entity.id
_entity.type
_entity.pdbx_description
1 polymer ?
#
loop_
_entity_poly.entity_id
_entity_poly.type
_entity_poly.pdbx_seq_one_letter_code
_entity_poly.pdbx_strand_id
1 'polypeptide(L)'
;MSTGFSIHKMMMDRYSIAVFMMISFLVGVLNASEGDSDLHYRSCLAECEETGCVGDQCFRHCNFPSDGVLVDGPWYMKEPLYLKWKQWECESDCRYACMIDREKEREERGEEPIKYHGKWPFKRVLGIQEPASVAFSALNLAMHLHGWLSFVNLLYYNLPLNQDKKAYYEFASLCHVYAILAMNSWFWSIVFHTREVDLTESLDYSSAVALLGYSLILSILRSFNVRDEAARVMVAAPFLAFFTTHILYLNFYNLDYGWNVKVCAIMGVAQLLVWAIWAGVTRHPSRWKLWTVVFGSGLAMLLEIYDFPPHYGVFDAHSLWHGTTVPLTFLWWSFIRDDAEIRTLDFIKKIK
;
A
#
# COMPACT_ATOMS: atom_id res chain seq x y z
N MET A 1 -11.75 -41.69 -39.44
CA MET A 1 -12.39 -42.17 -38.20
C MET A 1 -11.81 -41.34 -37.07
N SER A 2 -12.56 -40.33 -36.64
CA SER A 2 -12.19 -39.36 -35.62
C SER A 2 -12.96 -39.72 -34.35
N THR A 3 -12.29 -39.84 -33.22
CA THR A 3 -12.93 -39.77 -31.90
C THR A 3 -11.98 -39.01 -30.97
N GLY A 4 -12.45 -37.83 -30.57
CA GLY A 4 -11.71 -36.83 -29.83
C GLY A 4 -11.62 -37.12 -28.34
N PHE A 5 -10.54 -36.59 -27.76
CA PHE A 5 -10.28 -36.57 -26.34
C PHE A 5 -11.06 -35.39 -25.72
N SER A 6 -12.11 -35.69 -24.97
CA SER A 6 -12.96 -34.70 -24.30
C SER A 6 -12.27 -34.19 -23.03
N ILE A 7 -11.91 -32.91 -23.01
CA ILE A 7 -11.40 -32.21 -21.83
C ILE A 7 -12.59 -31.88 -20.92
N HIS A 8 -12.64 -32.54 -19.77
CA HIS A 8 -13.66 -32.32 -18.75
C HIS A 8 -13.60 -30.88 -18.23
N LYS A 9 -14.67 -30.15 -18.47
CA LYS A 9 -14.94 -28.79 -18.01
C LYS A 9 -15.06 -28.80 -16.48
N MET A 10 -14.10 -28.19 -15.78
CA MET A 10 -14.17 -27.98 -14.32
C MET A 10 -15.18 -26.85 -14.07
N MET A 11 -16.45 -27.21 -13.88
CA MET A 11 -17.48 -26.30 -13.37
C MET A 11 -17.28 -26.14 -11.87
N MET A 12 -16.57 -25.09 -11.48
CA MET A 12 -16.55 -24.60 -10.10
C MET A 12 -17.95 -24.04 -9.79
N ASP A 13 -18.64 -24.65 -8.85
CA ASP A 13 -20.07 -24.42 -8.62
C ASP A 13 -20.31 -22.99 -8.10
N ARG A 14 -21.17 -22.23 -8.80
CA ARG A 14 -21.43 -20.80 -8.52
C ARG A 14 -21.95 -20.56 -7.09
N TYR A 15 -22.51 -21.60 -6.48
CA TYR A 15 -23.08 -21.57 -5.14
C TYR A 15 -22.01 -21.55 -4.04
N SER A 16 -20.83 -22.16 -4.25
CA SER A 16 -19.76 -22.19 -3.24
C SER A 16 -19.09 -20.83 -3.05
N ILE A 17 -18.99 -20.04 -4.13
CA ILE A 17 -18.45 -18.68 -4.11
C ILE A 17 -19.44 -17.71 -3.43
N ALA A 18 -20.73 -17.88 -3.68
CA ALA A 18 -21.78 -17.06 -3.06
C ALA A 18 -21.89 -17.31 -1.55
N VAL A 19 -21.73 -18.56 -1.10
CA VAL A 19 -21.74 -18.92 0.33
C VAL A 19 -20.52 -18.35 1.06
N PHE A 20 -19.33 -18.37 0.43
CA PHE A 20 -18.12 -17.77 1.02
C PHE A 20 -18.22 -16.23 1.09
N MET A 21 -18.81 -15.59 0.08
CA MET A 21 -19.10 -14.15 0.11
C MET A 21 -20.14 -13.79 1.18
N MET A 22 -21.20 -14.60 1.36
CA MET A 22 -22.23 -14.36 2.39
C MET A 22 -21.71 -14.49 3.82
N ILE A 23 -20.80 -15.43 4.10
CA ILE A 23 -20.22 -15.60 5.45
C ILE A 23 -19.28 -14.43 5.80
N SER A 24 -18.66 -13.80 4.80
CA SER A 24 -17.76 -12.64 4.98
C SER A 24 -18.49 -11.33 5.33
N PHE A 25 -19.82 -11.29 5.24
CA PHE A 25 -20.65 -10.10 5.52
C PHE A 25 -21.24 -10.07 6.94
N LEU A 26 -21.05 -11.10 7.78
CA LEU A 26 -21.75 -11.23 9.06
C LEU A 26 -20.97 -10.84 10.31
N VAL A 27 -19.78 -10.24 10.19
CA VAL A 27 -19.02 -9.78 11.37
C VAL A 27 -18.56 -8.34 11.17
N GLY A 28 -19.45 -7.40 11.51
CA GLY A 28 -19.09 -6.03 11.81
C GLY A 28 -19.22 -5.83 13.32
N VAL A 29 -18.22 -6.26 14.08
CA VAL A 29 -18.10 -5.85 15.48
C VAL A 29 -17.36 -4.51 15.47
N LEU A 30 -18.05 -3.44 15.84
CA LEU A 30 -17.44 -2.16 16.17
C LEU A 30 -16.72 -2.32 17.51
N ASN A 31 -15.57 -2.98 17.52
CA ASN A 31 -14.72 -3.02 18.70
C ASN A 31 -13.89 -1.74 18.71
N ALA A 32 -14.15 -0.87 19.69
CA ALA A 32 -13.13 0.07 20.13
C ALA A 32 -11.88 -0.73 20.54
N SER A 33 -10.69 -0.16 20.35
CA SER A 33 -9.45 -0.85 20.68
C SER A 33 -9.43 -1.14 22.18
N GLU A 34 -8.81 -2.23 22.59
CA GLU A 34 -8.72 -2.59 24.00
C GLU A 34 -8.08 -1.46 24.83
N GLY A 35 -7.05 -0.80 24.30
CA GLY A 35 -6.40 0.36 24.92
C GLY A 35 -7.31 1.57 25.08
N ASP A 36 -8.27 1.76 24.18
CA ASP A 36 -9.25 2.86 24.25
C ASP A 36 -10.21 2.69 25.43
N SER A 37 -10.36 1.46 25.91
CA SER A 37 -11.19 1.12 27.07
C SER A 37 -10.43 1.11 28.40
N ASP A 38 -9.09 1.21 28.38
CA ASP A 38 -8.26 1.22 29.58
C ASP A 38 -8.50 2.51 30.40
N LEU A 39 -8.87 2.34 31.67
CA LEU A 39 -9.20 3.46 32.56
C LEU A 39 -8.01 4.37 32.84
N HIS A 40 -6.80 3.82 32.98
CA HIS A 40 -5.59 4.61 33.27
C HIS A 40 -5.22 5.44 32.03
N TYR A 41 -5.28 4.84 30.85
CA TYR A 41 -5.07 5.55 29.59
C TYR A 41 -6.04 6.73 29.43
N ARG A 42 -7.34 6.50 29.67
CA ARG A 42 -8.36 7.56 29.57
C ARG A 42 -8.18 8.66 30.62
N SER A 43 -7.80 8.31 31.84
CA SER A 43 -7.50 9.29 32.89
C SER A 43 -6.28 10.13 32.53
N CYS A 44 -5.20 9.50 32.06
CA CYS A 44 -4.02 10.21 31.58
C CYS A 44 -4.33 11.17 30.44
N LEU A 45 -5.14 10.73 29.47
CA LEU A 45 -5.58 11.58 28.36
C LEU A 45 -6.32 12.83 28.84
N ALA A 46 -7.32 12.65 29.71
CA ALA A 46 -8.11 13.76 30.24
C ALA A 46 -7.24 14.76 31.01
N GLU A 47 -6.29 14.28 31.80
CA GLU A 47 -5.34 15.12 32.53
C GLU A 47 -4.37 15.86 31.60
N CYS A 48 -3.84 15.17 30.58
CA CYS A 48 -2.92 15.78 29.63
C CYS A 48 -3.59 16.83 28.74
N GLU A 49 -4.84 16.61 28.31
CA GLU A 49 -5.59 17.59 27.54
C GLU A 49 -5.89 18.87 28.35
N GLU A 50 -6.03 18.76 29.67
CA GLU A 50 -6.24 19.91 30.56
C GLU A 50 -4.93 20.62 30.92
N THR A 51 -3.90 19.85 31.27
CA THR A 51 -2.64 20.38 31.83
C THR A 51 -1.54 20.59 30.80
N GLY A 52 -1.64 19.93 29.65
CA GLY A 52 -0.59 19.85 28.64
C GLY A 52 0.60 18.98 29.04
N CYS A 53 0.48 18.14 30.08
CA CYS A 53 1.58 17.35 30.62
C CYS A 53 1.20 15.88 30.88
N VAL A 54 2.17 14.98 30.73
CA VAL A 54 2.12 13.58 31.18
C VAL A 54 3.32 13.35 32.10
N GLY A 55 3.08 13.24 33.40
CA GLY A 55 4.16 13.21 34.40
C GLY A 55 5.06 14.46 34.30
N ASP A 56 6.37 14.25 34.14
CA ASP A 56 7.35 15.34 33.99
C ASP A 56 7.44 15.89 32.54
N GLN A 57 6.77 15.24 31.58
CA GLN A 57 6.81 15.63 30.17
C GLN A 57 5.67 16.61 29.86
N CYS A 58 6.01 17.88 29.63
CA CYS A 58 5.05 18.92 29.27
C CYS A 58 5.23 19.42 27.82
N PHE A 59 4.10 19.59 27.12
CA PHE A 59 4.03 20.02 25.73
C PHE A 59 3.71 21.51 25.63
N ARG A 60 4.69 22.32 25.23
CA ARG A 60 4.52 23.80 25.19
C ARG A 60 3.38 24.28 24.28
N HIS A 61 3.06 23.52 23.25
CA HIS A 61 1.99 23.85 22.29
C HIS A 61 0.59 23.45 22.79
N CYS A 62 0.50 22.69 23.90
CA CYS A 62 -0.76 22.39 24.59
C CYS A 62 -1.25 23.52 25.51
N ASN A 63 -0.42 24.53 25.76
CA ASN A 63 -0.82 25.66 26.58
C ASN A 63 -1.85 26.51 25.82
N PHE A 64 -3.13 26.23 26.06
CA PHE A 64 -4.22 27.08 25.58
C PHE A 64 -4.05 28.46 26.22
N PRO A 65 -3.98 29.56 25.44
CA PRO A 65 -4.05 30.88 26.03
C PRO A 65 -5.39 30.97 26.76
N SER A 66 -5.35 31.18 28.08
CA SER A 66 -6.53 31.24 28.95
C SER A 66 -7.49 32.40 28.63
N ASP A 67 -7.17 33.22 27.63
CA ASP A 67 -8.02 34.29 27.13
C ASP A 67 -8.37 33.98 25.67
N GLY A 68 -9.66 33.75 25.40
CA GLY A 68 -10.25 33.52 24.07
C GLY A 68 -10.12 34.69 23.11
N VAL A 69 -8.90 35.14 22.86
CA VAL A 69 -8.58 36.12 21.83
C VAL A 69 -8.25 35.34 20.56
N LEU A 70 -9.21 35.34 19.63
CA LEU A 70 -8.97 35.09 18.21
C LEU A 70 -7.71 35.89 17.81
N VAL A 71 -6.60 35.19 17.55
CA VAL A 71 -5.38 35.79 17.04
C VAL A 71 -5.62 36.20 15.59
N ASP A 72 -6.32 37.30 15.38
CA ASP A 72 -6.18 38.15 14.20
C ASP A 72 -4.86 38.95 14.31
N GLY A 73 -3.77 38.20 14.48
CA GLY A 73 -2.42 38.72 14.41
C GLY A 73 -1.99 38.94 12.96
N PRO A 74 -1.07 39.88 12.69
CA PRO A 74 -0.55 40.12 11.35
C PRO A 74 -0.05 38.81 10.70
N TRP A 75 -0.30 38.63 9.41
CA TRP A 75 0.01 37.40 8.65
C TRP A 75 1.46 36.90 8.79
N TYR A 76 2.41 37.77 9.15
CA TYR A 76 3.82 37.44 9.38
C TYR A 76 4.15 36.90 10.79
N MET A 77 3.19 36.97 11.73
CA MET A 77 3.26 36.34 13.07
C MET A 77 2.63 34.95 13.07
N LYS A 78 1.99 34.54 11.96
CA LYS A 78 1.55 33.16 11.79
C LYS A 78 2.78 32.30 11.63
N GLU A 79 2.93 31.35 12.54
CA GLU A 79 4.03 30.41 12.55
C GLU A 79 4.18 29.77 11.15
N PRO A 80 5.39 29.77 10.57
CA PRO A 80 5.65 29.20 9.26
C PRO A 80 5.05 27.80 9.13
N LEU A 81 4.46 27.49 7.96
CA LEU A 81 3.82 26.19 7.72
C LEU A 81 4.78 25.01 7.97
N TYR A 82 6.09 25.18 7.75
CA TYR A 82 7.08 24.14 8.05
C TYR A 82 7.31 23.91 9.56
N LEU A 83 7.06 24.91 10.41
CA LEU A 83 7.12 24.77 11.87
C LEU A 83 5.83 24.14 12.39
N LYS A 84 4.67 24.55 11.86
CA LYS A 84 3.38 23.88 12.13
C LYS A 84 3.40 22.40 11.74
N TRP A 85 4.03 22.08 10.61
CA TRP A 85 4.18 20.69 10.17
C TRP A 85 5.17 19.88 11.01
N LYS A 86 6.08 20.53 11.75
CA LYS A 86 6.99 19.87 12.71
C LYS A 86 6.37 19.69 14.09
N GLN A 87 5.41 20.53 14.46
CA GLN A 87 4.72 20.45 15.75
C GLN A 87 3.59 19.44 15.67
N TRP A 88 3.52 18.53 16.63
CA TRP A 88 2.37 17.66 16.77
C TRP A 88 1.20 18.45 17.37
N GLU A 89 -0.02 17.97 17.15
CA GLU A 89 -1.18 18.54 17.85
C GLU A 89 -1.19 18.05 19.29
N CYS A 90 -1.69 18.88 20.21
CA CYS A 90 -1.71 18.56 21.63
C CYS A 90 -2.38 17.21 21.91
N GLU A 91 -3.52 16.96 21.28
CA GLU A 91 -4.27 15.70 21.36
C GLU A 91 -3.41 14.50 20.94
N SER A 92 -2.68 14.62 19.83
CA SER A 92 -1.79 13.56 19.33
C SER A 92 -0.63 13.27 20.30
N ASP A 93 -0.03 14.32 20.86
CA ASP A 93 1.11 14.17 21.77
C ASP A 93 0.68 13.61 23.14
N CYS A 94 -0.49 14.02 23.63
CA CYS A 94 -1.11 13.41 24.82
C CYS A 94 -1.44 11.93 24.59
N ARG A 95 -2.10 11.59 23.47
CA ARG A 95 -2.36 10.19 23.08
C ARG A 95 -1.10 9.36 23.04
N TYR A 96 -0.06 9.88 22.40
CA TYR A 96 1.20 9.17 22.30
C TYR A 96 1.88 8.98 23.66
N ALA A 97 2.02 10.02 24.47
CA ALA A 97 2.71 9.92 25.75
C ALA A 97 1.95 9.01 26.74
N CYS A 98 0.64 9.15 26.85
CA CYS A 98 -0.19 8.26 27.69
C CYS A 98 -0.15 6.81 27.22
N MET A 99 -0.16 6.57 25.90
CA MET A 99 -0.02 5.22 25.35
C MET A 99 1.35 4.61 25.72
N ILE A 100 2.45 5.36 25.54
CA ILE A 100 3.80 4.87 25.85
C ILE A 100 3.97 4.61 27.34
N ASP A 101 3.49 5.50 28.20
CA ASP A 101 3.54 5.32 29.65
C ASP A 101 2.78 4.07 30.07
N ARG A 102 1.56 3.89 29.54
CA ARG A 102 0.75 2.70 29.83
C ARG A 102 1.42 1.42 29.37
N GLU A 103 1.95 1.39 28.16
CA GLU A 103 2.61 0.21 27.61
C GLU A 103 3.91 -0.15 28.36
N LYS A 104 4.60 0.84 28.91
CA LYS A 104 5.74 0.59 29.81
C LYS A 104 5.31 -0.15 31.08
N GLU A 105 4.22 0.26 31.72
CA GLU A 105 3.70 -0.45 32.89
C GLU A 105 3.28 -1.89 32.57
N ARG A 106 2.75 -2.12 31.36
CA ARG A 106 2.36 -3.45 30.87
C ARG A 106 3.58 -4.33 30.62
N GLU A 107 4.60 -3.78 29.98
CA GLU A 107 5.90 -4.44 29.78
C GLU A 107 6.53 -4.85 31.13
N GLU A 108 6.47 -3.98 32.15
CA GLU A 108 6.94 -4.29 33.51
C GLU A 108 6.17 -5.45 34.18
N ARG A 109 4.91 -5.67 33.80
CA ARG A 109 4.08 -6.80 34.25
C ARG A 109 4.20 -8.04 33.36
N GLY A 110 4.96 -7.98 32.27
CA GLY A 110 5.06 -9.06 31.29
C GLY A 110 3.79 -9.27 30.47
N GLU A 111 2.96 -8.24 30.33
CA GLU A 111 1.76 -8.25 29.48
C GLU A 111 2.13 -7.98 28.02
N GLU A 112 1.34 -8.54 27.08
CA GLU A 112 1.51 -8.26 25.65
C GLU A 112 0.96 -6.86 25.28
N PRO A 113 1.54 -6.20 24.26
CA PRO A 113 1.02 -4.91 23.81
C PRO A 113 -0.43 -4.98 23.33
N ILE A 114 -1.17 -3.88 23.44
CA ILE A 114 -2.53 -3.74 22.86
C ILE A 114 -2.61 -2.56 21.91
N LYS A 115 -3.68 -2.51 21.12
CA LYS A 115 -3.95 -1.40 20.23
C LYS A 115 -4.64 -0.23 20.95
N TYR A 116 -4.28 0.98 20.56
CA TYR A 116 -4.90 2.25 20.93
C TYR A 116 -5.31 2.96 19.65
N HIS A 117 -6.55 3.44 19.57
CA HIS A 117 -7.12 4.08 18.38
C HIS A 117 -6.89 3.29 17.08
N GLY A 118 -6.99 1.96 17.15
CA GLY A 118 -6.80 1.03 16.03
C GLY A 118 -5.35 0.66 15.72
N LYS A 119 -4.38 1.21 16.47
CA LYS A 119 -2.95 1.12 16.14
C LYS A 119 -2.11 0.51 17.24
N TRP A 120 -1.03 -0.14 16.81
CA TRP A 120 -0.02 -0.65 17.72
C TRP A 120 0.86 0.48 18.30
N PRO A 121 1.44 0.28 19.50
CA PRO A 121 2.26 1.30 20.15
C PRO A 121 3.69 1.30 19.57
N PHE A 122 3.97 2.26 18.68
CA PHE A 122 5.30 2.47 18.10
C PHE A 122 6.13 3.46 18.91
N LYS A 123 7.45 3.21 19.01
CA LYS A 123 8.40 4.17 19.59
C LYS A 123 8.85 5.15 18.51
N ARG A 124 8.50 6.43 18.66
CA ARG A 124 8.93 7.51 17.74
C ARG A 124 10.46 7.67 17.79
N VAL A 125 11.11 7.78 16.63
CA VAL A 125 12.56 8.01 16.52
C VAL A 125 12.82 9.23 15.65
N LEU A 126 13.52 10.24 16.20
CA LEU A 126 13.83 11.51 15.50
C LEU A 126 12.58 12.21 14.90
N GLY A 127 11.40 12.04 15.52
CA GLY A 127 10.13 12.59 15.05
C GLY A 127 9.43 11.76 13.97
N ILE A 128 9.97 10.60 13.59
CA ILE A 128 9.32 9.62 12.70
C ILE A 128 8.43 8.70 13.53
N GLN A 129 7.17 8.55 13.12
CA GLN A 129 6.19 7.70 13.78
C GLN A 129 6.50 6.21 13.64
N GLU A 130 6.77 5.73 12.42
CA GLU A 130 7.04 4.32 12.13
C GLU A 130 8.36 4.15 11.35
N PRO A 131 9.52 4.13 12.03
CA PRO A 131 10.83 4.18 11.36
C PRO A 131 11.10 3.04 10.38
N ALA A 132 10.67 1.81 10.71
CA ALA A 132 10.85 0.67 9.81
C ALA A 132 9.98 0.77 8.56
N SER A 133 8.69 1.10 8.71
CA SER A 133 7.78 1.33 7.58
C SER A 133 8.34 2.40 6.65
N VAL A 134 8.79 3.54 7.19
CA VAL A 134 9.44 4.62 6.41
C VAL A 134 10.66 4.12 5.64
N ALA A 135 11.57 3.39 6.30
CA ALA A 135 12.79 2.89 5.68
C ALA A 135 12.48 1.89 4.55
N PHE A 136 11.58 0.94 4.78
CA PHE A 136 11.20 -0.05 3.78
C PHE A 136 10.40 0.54 2.62
N SER A 137 9.53 1.53 2.86
CA SER A 137 8.85 2.28 1.79
C SER A 137 9.83 3.08 0.93
N ALA A 138 10.86 3.70 1.55
CA ALA A 138 11.93 4.38 0.81
C ALA A 138 12.74 3.41 -0.06
N LEU A 139 13.03 2.20 0.44
CA LEU A 139 13.70 1.16 -0.34
C LEU A 139 12.83 0.67 -1.50
N ASN A 140 11.52 0.48 -1.30
CA ASN A 140 10.61 0.16 -2.39
C ASN A 140 10.57 1.26 -3.46
N LEU A 141 10.45 2.52 -3.06
CA LEU A 141 10.53 3.66 -3.98
C LEU A 141 11.82 3.62 -4.82
N ALA A 142 12.96 3.40 -4.16
CA ALA A 142 14.26 3.28 -4.82
C ALA A 142 14.30 2.09 -5.80
N MET A 143 13.73 0.93 -5.44
CA MET A 143 13.67 -0.24 -6.31
C MET A 143 12.76 -0.01 -7.52
N HIS A 144 11.62 0.68 -7.35
CA HIS A 144 10.76 1.05 -8.48
C HIS A 144 11.46 2.03 -9.42
N LEU A 145 12.15 3.04 -8.89
CA LEU A 145 12.91 3.99 -9.70
C LEU A 145 14.05 3.29 -10.46
N HIS A 146 14.85 2.49 -9.77
CA HIS A 146 15.94 1.73 -10.38
C HIS A 146 15.44 0.78 -11.47
N GLY A 147 14.37 0.01 -11.18
CA GLY A 147 13.76 -0.90 -12.13
C GLY A 147 13.20 -0.19 -13.37
N TRP A 148 12.54 0.95 -13.17
CA TRP A 148 12.01 1.77 -14.26
C TRP A 148 13.11 2.35 -15.15
N LEU A 149 14.17 2.92 -14.56
CA LEU A 149 15.33 3.43 -15.32
C LEU A 149 16.03 2.30 -16.08
N SER A 150 16.18 1.13 -15.48
CA SER A 150 16.74 -0.06 -16.13
C SER A 150 15.89 -0.53 -17.32
N PHE A 151 14.56 -0.46 -17.19
CA PHE A 151 13.61 -0.76 -18.26
C PHE A 151 13.65 0.27 -19.39
N VAL A 152 13.68 1.56 -19.09
CA VAL A 152 13.86 2.65 -20.08
C VAL A 152 15.17 2.44 -20.83
N ASN A 153 16.27 2.18 -20.12
CA ASN A 153 17.58 1.94 -20.74
C ASN A 153 17.52 0.75 -21.70
N LEU A 154 16.89 -0.34 -21.29
CA LEU A 154 16.68 -1.51 -22.15
C LEU A 154 15.90 -1.16 -23.43
N LEU A 155 14.75 -0.51 -23.29
CA LEU A 155 13.85 -0.22 -24.41
C LEU A 155 14.47 0.70 -25.46
N TYR A 156 15.22 1.72 -25.04
CA TYR A 156 15.66 2.81 -25.93
C TYR A 156 17.14 2.73 -26.33
N TYR A 157 17.97 2.01 -25.58
CA TYR A 157 19.42 1.95 -25.85
C TYR A 157 19.91 0.55 -26.20
N ASN A 158 19.28 -0.51 -25.68
CA ASN A 158 19.76 -1.89 -25.90
C ASN A 158 18.90 -2.66 -26.91
N LEU A 159 17.62 -2.33 -27.04
CA LEU A 159 16.72 -2.96 -28.01
C LEU A 159 16.59 -2.11 -29.27
N PRO A 160 16.41 -2.75 -30.45
CA PRO A 160 16.21 -2.02 -31.69
C PRO A 160 14.87 -1.27 -31.66
N LEU A 161 14.87 -0.09 -32.28
CA LEU A 161 13.71 0.79 -32.39
C LEU A 161 13.08 0.70 -33.78
N ASN A 162 11.80 1.04 -33.87
CA ASN A 162 11.13 1.17 -35.15
C ASN A 162 11.56 2.46 -35.90
N GLN A 163 11.06 2.64 -37.12
CA GLN A 163 11.39 3.81 -37.97
C GLN A 163 11.05 5.16 -37.31
N ASP A 164 10.04 5.18 -36.43
CA ASP A 164 9.63 6.37 -35.66
C ASP A 164 10.39 6.52 -34.33
N LYS A 165 11.49 5.77 -34.12
CA LYS A 165 12.26 5.70 -32.86
C LYS A 165 11.44 5.25 -31.64
N LYS A 166 10.36 4.48 -31.86
CA LYS A 166 9.54 3.89 -30.80
C LYS A 166 9.99 2.45 -30.52
N ALA A 167 9.91 2.05 -29.25
CA ALA A 167 10.18 0.68 -28.85
C ALA A 167 9.13 -0.29 -29.45
N TYR A 168 9.57 -1.47 -29.88
CA TYR A 168 8.67 -2.53 -30.39
C TYR A 168 7.82 -3.19 -29.31
N TYR A 169 8.14 -2.98 -28.04
CA TYR A 169 7.40 -3.57 -26.94
C TYR A 169 6.03 -2.90 -26.77
N GLU A 170 4.98 -3.59 -27.20
CA GLU A 170 3.59 -3.09 -27.27
C GLU A 170 2.99 -2.64 -25.93
N PHE A 171 3.57 -3.05 -24.80
CA PHE A 171 3.11 -2.73 -23.44
C PHE A 171 4.01 -1.71 -22.72
N ALA A 172 4.94 -1.06 -23.44
CA ALA A 172 5.86 -0.09 -22.86
C ALA A 172 5.13 1.05 -22.14
N SER A 173 4.13 1.66 -22.79
CA SER A 173 3.32 2.75 -22.21
C SER A 173 2.69 2.33 -20.89
N LEU A 174 2.15 1.11 -20.81
CA LEU A 174 1.54 0.61 -19.58
C LEU A 174 2.56 0.46 -18.45
N CYS A 175 3.78 0.01 -18.77
CA CYS A 175 4.86 -0.11 -17.79
C CYS A 175 5.33 1.26 -17.26
N HIS A 176 5.33 2.31 -18.09
CA HIS A 176 5.65 3.67 -17.63
C HIS A 176 4.58 4.21 -16.67
N VAL A 177 3.29 4.01 -16.97
CA VAL A 177 2.21 4.42 -16.07
C VAL A 177 2.28 3.66 -14.75
N TYR A 178 2.52 2.35 -14.79
CA TYR A 178 2.75 1.55 -13.59
C TYR A 178 3.89 2.10 -12.74
N ALA A 179 5.04 2.46 -13.36
CA ALA A 179 6.17 3.03 -12.62
C ALA A 179 5.80 4.32 -11.90
N ILE A 180 5.10 5.24 -12.58
CA ILE A 180 4.70 6.53 -12.01
C ILE A 180 3.76 6.32 -10.83
N LEU A 181 2.75 5.46 -10.98
CA LEU A 181 1.81 5.15 -9.90
C LEU A 181 2.50 4.46 -8.72
N ALA A 182 3.43 3.54 -8.99
CA ALA A 182 4.17 2.85 -7.95
C ALA A 182 5.06 3.82 -7.17
N MET A 183 5.85 4.65 -7.85
CA MET A 183 6.68 5.67 -7.18
C MET A 183 5.82 6.67 -6.40
N ASN A 184 4.65 7.06 -6.92
CA ASN A 184 3.73 7.93 -6.19
C ASN A 184 3.18 7.26 -4.92
N SER A 185 2.81 5.97 -4.99
CA SER A 185 2.29 5.25 -3.84
C SER A 185 3.34 5.08 -2.74
N TRP A 186 4.55 4.68 -3.10
CA TRP A 186 5.64 4.55 -2.13
C TRP A 186 6.08 5.89 -1.54
N PHE A 187 6.01 6.98 -2.30
CA PHE A 187 6.23 8.32 -1.78
C PHE A 187 5.19 8.68 -0.70
N TRP A 188 3.90 8.48 -0.96
CA TRP A 188 2.86 8.78 0.03
C TRP A 188 2.93 7.87 1.26
N SER A 189 3.32 6.61 1.09
CA SER A 189 3.59 5.70 2.21
C SER A 189 4.72 6.21 3.11
N ILE A 190 5.82 6.72 2.53
CA ILE A 190 6.90 7.37 3.31
C ILE A 190 6.35 8.55 4.11
N VAL A 191 5.57 9.41 3.47
CA VAL A 191 5.02 10.62 4.11
C VAL A 191 4.08 10.25 5.26
N PHE A 192 3.15 9.32 5.03
CA PHE A 192 2.18 8.84 6.01
C PHE A 192 2.85 8.19 7.23
N HIS A 193 3.74 7.23 7.02
CA HIS A 193 4.45 6.56 8.13
C HIS A 193 5.46 7.48 8.85
N THR A 194 5.87 8.58 8.22
CA THR A 194 6.68 9.62 8.87
C THR A 194 5.84 10.40 9.85
N ARG A 195 4.69 10.89 9.39
CA ARG A 195 3.76 11.68 10.18
C ARG A 195 2.36 11.44 9.66
N GLU A 196 1.55 10.88 10.53
CA GLU A 196 0.15 10.64 10.25
C GLU A 196 -0.70 11.88 10.56
N VAL A 197 -1.46 12.29 9.56
CA VAL A 197 -2.60 13.21 9.63
C VAL A 197 -3.61 12.79 8.56
N ASP A 198 -4.88 13.19 8.70
CA ASP A 198 -5.99 12.82 7.79
C ASP A 198 -5.63 12.95 6.30
N LEU A 199 -4.96 14.04 5.93
CA LEU A 199 -4.53 14.27 4.55
C LEU A 199 -3.54 13.21 4.05
N THR A 200 -2.55 12.87 4.87
CA THR A 200 -1.51 11.90 4.50
C THR A 200 -2.05 10.48 4.47
N GLU A 201 -2.97 10.14 5.38
CA GLU A 201 -3.67 8.85 5.38
C GLU A 201 -4.49 8.70 4.10
N SER A 202 -5.28 9.72 3.77
CA SER A 202 -6.12 9.69 2.57
C SER A 202 -5.28 9.56 1.29
N LEU A 203 -4.16 10.28 1.20
CA LEU A 203 -3.29 10.25 0.01
C LEU A 203 -2.53 8.92 -0.10
N ASP A 204 -2.08 8.34 1.01
CA ASP A 204 -1.47 7.02 1.02
C ASP A 204 -2.45 5.95 0.53
N TYR A 205 -3.63 5.85 1.13
CA TYR A 205 -4.63 4.86 0.73
C TYR A 205 -5.12 5.07 -0.70
N SER A 206 -5.38 6.31 -1.11
CA SER A 206 -5.79 6.62 -2.48
C SER A 206 -4.73 6.21 -3.49
N SER A 207 -3.46 6.46 -3.18
CA SER A 207 -2.33 6.10 -4.06
C SER A 207 -2.11 4.59 -4.13
N ALA A 208 -2.26 3.87 -3.03
CA ALA A 208 -2.19 2.41 -2.97
C ALA A 208 -3.32 1.75 -3.77
N VAL A 209 -4.55 2.25 -3.65
CA VAL A 209 -5.71 1.81 -4.44
C VAL A 209 -5.46 2.03 -5.92
N ALA A 210 -4.96 3.21 -6.32
CA ALA A 210 -4.65 3.51 -7.72
C ALA A 210 -3.57 2.57 -8.28
N LEU A 211 -2.51 2.29 -7.51
CA LEU A 211 -1.46 1.35 -7.89
C LEU A 211 -2.00 -0.07 -8.07
N LEU A 212 -2.74 -0.60 -7.08
CA LEU A 212 -3.30 -1.96 -7.13
C LEU A 212 -4.32 -2.10 -8.26
N GLY A 213 -5.22 -1.13 -8.41
CA GLY A 213 -6.21 -1.10 -9.48
C GLY A 213 -5.56 -1.08 -10.86
N TYR A 214 -4.52 -0.25 -11.05
CA TYR A 214 -3.77 -0.21 -12.30
C TYR A 214 -2.96 -1.49 -12.54
N SER A 215 -2.37 -2.07 -11.50
CA SER A 215 -1.60 -3.30 -11.62
C SER A 215 -2.49 -4.49 -12.01
N LEU A 216 -3.74 -4.53 -11.52
CA LEU A 216 -4.76 -5.47 -11.99
C LEU A 216 -5.05 -5.28 -13.49
N ILE A 217 -5.29 -4.04 -13.95
CA ILE A 217 -5.48 -3.75 -15.39
C ILE A 217 -4.27 -4.23 -16.20
N LEU A 218 -3.06 -3.88 -15.77
CA LEU A 218 -1.82 -4.28 -16.43
C LEU A 218 -1.72 -5.81 -16.51
N SER A 219 -2.01 -6.53 -15.43
CA SER A 219 -1.98 -7.99 -15.38
C SER A 219 -2.91 -8.62 -16.41
N ILE A 220 -4.14 -8.09 -16.55
CA ILE A 220 -5.13 -8.58 -17.51
C ILE A 220 -4.67 -8.27 -18.93
N LEU A 221 -4.40 -7.00 -19.26
CA LEU A 221 -4.02 -6.59 -20.61
C LEU A 221 -2.77 -7.33 -21.10
N ARG A 222 -1.77 -7.49 -20.22
CA ARG A 222 -0.54 -8.19 -20.55
C ARG A 222 -0.77 -9.70 -20.66
N SER A 223 -1.46 -10.34 -19.72
CA SER A 223 -1.63 -11.80 -19.71
C SER A 223 -2.47 -12.30 -20.88
N PHE A 224 -3.54 -11.58 -21.22
CA PHE A 224 -4.41 -11.89 -22.36
C PHE A 224 -3.88 -11.33 -23.69
N ASN A 225 -2.70 -10.68 -23.68
CA ASN A 225 -2.05 -10.14 -24.87
C ASN A 225 -2.95 -9.17 -25.67
N VAL A 226 -3.66 -8.28 -24.97
CA VAL A 226 -4.58 -7.31 -25.57
C VAL A 226 -3.78 -6.16 -26.17
N ARG A 227 -3.72 -6.11 -27.50
CA ARG A 227 -2.89 -5.16 -28.26
C ARG A 227 -3.68 -4.01 -28.87
N ASP A 228 -4.92 -4.29 -29.26
CA ASP A 228 -5.81 -3.29 -29.84
C ASP A 228 -6.16 -2.22 -28.79
N GLU A 229 -6.01 -0.95 -29.17
CA GLU A 229 -6.21 0.17 -28.24
C GLU A 229 -7.67 0.31 -27.80
N ALA A 230 -8.64 0.06 -28.69
CA ALA A 230 -10.04 0.09 -28.31
C ALA A 230 -10.36 -1.04 -27.32
N ALA A 231 -9.84 -2.24 -27.55
CA ALA A 231 -9.96 -3.35 -26.61
C ALA A 231 -9.30 -3.05 -25.25
N ARG A 232 -8.14 -2.39 -25.23
CA ARG A 232 -7.49 -1.95 -23.99
C ARG A 232 -8.39 -1.01 -23.20
N VAL A 233 -8.99 -0.01 -23.86
CA VAL A 233 -9.92 0.92 -23.23
C VAL A 233 -11.17 0.21 -22.72
N MET A 234 -11.78 -0.67 -23.52
CA MET A 234 -12.97 -1.42 -23.13
C MET A 234 -12.73 -2.30 -21.88
N VAL A 235 -11.55 -2.93 -21.80
CA VAL A 235 -11.18 -3.75 -20.63
C VAL A 235 -10.83 -2.87 -19.43
N ALA A 236 -10.06 -1.79 -19.61
CA ALA A 236 -9.59 -0.95 -18.51
C ALA A 236 -10.69 -0.08 -17.88
N ALA A 237 -11.59 0.48 -18.69
CA ALA A 237 -12.63 1.43 -18.26
C ALA A 237 -13.45 0.99 -17.04
N PRO A 238 -14.00 -0.25 -16.95
CA PRO A 238 -14.76 -0.67 -15.77
C PRO A 238 -13.91 -0.72 -14.49
N PHE A 239 -12.64 -1.14 -14.58
CA PHE A 239 -11.74 -1.16 -13.42
C PHE A 239 -11.33 0.26 -13.01
N LEU A 240 -11.02 1.13 -13.98
CA LEU A 240 -10.75 2.55 -13.74
C LEU A 240 -11.93 3.21 -13.01
N ALA A 241 -13.15 2.99 -13.49
CA ALA A 241 -14.37 3.49 -12.85
C ALA A 241 -14.49 2.97 -11.42
N PHE A 242 -14.33 1.65 -11.21
CA PHE A 242 -14.42 1.02 -9.90
C PHE A 242 -13.45 1.64 -8.87
N PHE A 243 -12.14 1.62 -9.15
CA PHE A 243 -11.18 2.11 -8.15
C PHE A 243 -11.23 3.62 -8.01
N THR A 244 -11.62 4.37 -9.05
CA THR A 244 -11.84 5.82 -8.93
C THR A 244 -13.02 6.10 -8.00
N THR A 245 -14.13 5.40 -8.17
CA THR A 245 -15.28 5.51 -7.25
C THR A 245 -14.90 5.11 -5.83
N HIS A 246 -14.08 4.07 -5.64
CA HIS A 246 -13.57 3.70 -4.31
C HIS A 246 -12.68 4.79 -3.70
N ILE A 247 -11.76 5.40 -4.47
CA ILE A 247 -10.96 6.54 -4.02
C ILE A 247 -11.87 7.72 -3.61
N LEU A 248 -12.88 8.04 -4.42
CA LEU A 248 -13.85 9.09 -4.10
C LEU A 248 -14.63 8.76 -2.82
N TYR A 249 -15.02 7.51 -2.61
CA TYR A 249 -15.68 7.05 -1.38
C TYR A 249 -14.81 7.30 -0.15
N LEU A 250 -13.52 6.93 -0.21
CA LEU A 250 -12.57 7.12 0.90
C LEU A 250 -12.35 8.60 1.23
N ASN A 251 -12.30 9.47 0.20
CA ASN A 251 -12.00 10.89 0.39
C ASN A 251 -13.22 11.74 0.78
N PHE A 252 -14.41 11.39 0.29
CA PHE A 252 -15.59 12.27 0.39
C PHE A 252 -16.75 11.71 1.22
N TYR A 253 -16.73 10.42 1.56
CA TYR A 253 -17.83 9.80 2.31
C TYR A 253 -17.38 9.25 3.66
N ASN A 254 -16.58 8.19 3.66
CA ASN A 254 -16.08 7.57 4.88
C ASN A 254 -14.76 6.86 4.60
N LEU A 255 -13.71 7.26 5.30
CA LEU A 255 -12.43 6.56 5.28
C LEU A 255 -12.52 5.34 6.21
N ASP A 256 -13.13 4.28 5.71
CA ASP A 256 -13.23 2.99 6.41
C ASP A 256 -12.00 2.13 6.07
N TYR A 257 -11.04 2.08 6.99
CA TYR A 257 -9.82 1.28 6.87
C TYR A 257 -10.12 -0.20 6.61
N GLY A 258 -11.04 -0.79 7.36
CA GLY A 258 -11.37 -2.22 7.25
C GLY A 258 -11.99 -2.55 5.88
N TRP A 259 -12.83 -1.67 5.35
CA TRP A 259 -13.34 -1.78 3.99
C TRP A 259 -12.23 -1.61 2.94
N ASN A 260 -11.35 -0.63 3.12
CA ASN A 260 -10.22 -0.39 2.21
C ASN A 260 -9.31 -1.62 2.11
N VAL A 261 -8.92 -2.22 3.23
CA VAL A 261 -8.10 -3.43 3.28
C VAL A 261 -8.76 -4.57 2.49
N LYS A 262 -10.09 -4.78 2.64
CA LYS A 262 -10.82 -5.80 1.88
C LYS A 262 -10.78 -5.55 0.37
N VAL A 263 -11.04 -4.31 -0.06
CA VAL A 263 -11.03 -3.95 -1.49
C VAL A 263 -9.63 -4.12 -2.09
N CYS A 264 -8.59 -3.63 -1.40
CA CYS A 264 -7.20 -3.80 -1.78
C CYS A 264 -6.77 -5.27 -1.84
N ALA A 265 -7.14 -6.08 -0.85
CA ALA A 265 -6.86 -7.51 -0.81
C ALA A 265 -7.53 -8.25 -1.97
N ILE A 266 -8.78 -7.94 -2.32
CA ILE A 266 -9.48 -8.53 -3.47
C ILE A 266 -8.76 -8.20 -4.78
N MET A 267 -8.40 -6.93 -5.01
CA MET A 267 -7.64 -6.54 -6.20
C MET A 267 -6.27 -7.23 -6.24
N GLY A 268 -5.57 -7.30 -5.11
CA GLY A 268 -4.30 -7.97 -4.92
C GLY A 268 -4.35 -9.46 -5.25
N VAL A 269 -5.32 -10.19 -4.70
CA VAL A 269 -5.53 -11.61 -5.01
C VAL A 269 -5.88 -11.80 -6.49
N ALA A 270 -6.77 -10.97 -7.04
CA ALA A 270 -7.17 -11.08 -8.44
C ALA A 270 -5.97 -10.93 -9.40
N GLN A 271 -5.09 -9.94 -9.19
CA GLN A 271 -3.91 -9.78 -10.03
C GLN A 271 -2.92 -10.94 -9.88
N LEU A 272 -2.73 -11.46 -8.67
CA LEU A 272 -1.83 -12.58 -8.42
C LEU A 272 -2.33 -13.85 -9.10
N LEU A 273 -3.65 -14.08 -9.08
CA LEU A 273 -4.28 -15.20 -9.79
C LEU A 273 -4.10 -15.08 -11.31
N VAL A 274 -4.28 -13.90 -11.88
CA VAL A 274 -4.05 -13.67 -13.32
C VAL A 274 -2.61 -14.00 -13.70
N TRP A 275 -1.63 -13.51 -12.91
CA TRP A 275 -0.21 -13.81 -13.14
C TRP A 275 0.13 -15.29 -12.94
N ALA A 276 -0.43 -15.94 -11.92
CA ALA A 276 -0.23 -17.36 -11.66
C ALA A 276 -0.74 -18.22 -12.83
N ILE A 277 -1.95 -17.93 -13.32
CA ILE A 277 -2.53 -18.62 -14.48
C ILE A 277 -1.64 -18.41 -15.71
N TRP A 278 -1.21 -17.17 -15.97
CA TRP A 278 -0.34 -16.87 -17.09
C TRP A 278 1.01 -17.61 -16.99
N ALA A 279 1.63 -17.62 -15.81
CA ALA A 279 2.90 -18.31 -15.57
C ALA A 279 2.77 -19.84 -15.71
N GLY A 280 1.62 -20.40 -15.35
CA GLY A 280 1.31 -21.83 -15.48
C GLY A 280 1.03 -22.28 -16.91
N VAL A 281 0.31 -21.46 -17.68
CA VAL A 281 -0.07 -21.77 -19.08
C VAL A 281 1.06 -21.47 -20.06
N THR A 282 1.87 -20.44 -19.80
CA THR A 282 2.94 -20.05 -20.72
C THR A 282 4.27 -20.76 -20.45
N ARG A 283 5.07 -20.91 -21.51
CA ARG A 283 6.46 -21.41 -21.44
C ARG A 283 7.48 -20.26 -21.44
N HIS A 284 7.14 -19.13 -20.84
CA HIS A 284 8.04 -17.97 -20.79
C HIS A 284 9.32 -18.35 -20.01
N PRO A 285 10.53 -18.14 -20.56
CA PRO A 285 11.80 -18.49 -19.91
C PRO A 285 11.93 -17.92 -18.49
N SER A 286 11.44 -16.70 -18.27
CA SER A 286 11.54 -16.00 -16.99
C SER A 286 10.35 -16.19 -16.05
N ARG A 287 9.50 -17.20 -16.28
CA ARG A 287 8.32 -17.45 -15.44
C ARG A 287 8.66 -17.77 -13.98
N TRP A 288 9.87 -18.24 -13.69
CA TRP A 288 10.32 -18.50 -12.31
C TRP A 288 10.39 -17.21 -11.47
N LYS A 289 10.78 -16.08 -12.09
CA LYS A 289 10.79 -14.76 -11.47
C LYS A 289 9.36 -14.38 -11.07
N LEU A 290 8.43 -14.57 -11.99
CA LEU A 290 7.01 -14.29 -11.78
C LEU A 290 6.40 -15.20 -10.70
N TRP A 291 6.69 -16.51 -10.70
CA TRP A 291 6.23 -17.40 -9.64
C TRP A 291 6.74 -16.98 -8.26
N THR A 292 8.00 -16.57 -8.18
CA THR A 292 8.59 -16.05 -6.93
C THR A 292 7.88 -14.79 -6.47
N VAL A 293 7.58 -13.85 -7.38
CA VAL A 293 6.76 -12.67 -7.08
C VAL A 293 5.37 -13.07 -6.61
N VAL A 294 4.70 -13.99 -7.30
CA VAL A 294 3.33 -14.42 -6.96
C VAL A 294 3.26 -15.04 -5.57
N PHE A 295 4.11 -16.04 -5.29
CA PHE A 295 4.13 -16.70 -3.99
C PHE A 295 4.66 -15.78 -2.88
N GLY A 296 5.70 -15.00 -3.18
CA GLY A 296 6.26 -14.03 -2.24
C GLY A 296 5.26 -12.96 -1.84
N SER A 297 4.51 -12.39 -2.80
CA SER A 297 3.45 -11.42 -2.51
C SER A 297 2.28 -12.05 -1.77
N GLY A 298 1.90 -13.28 -2.11
CA GLY A 298 0.87 -14.02 -1.37
C GLY A 298 1.28 -14.28 0.08
N LEU A 299 2.55 -14.60 0.33
CA LEU A 299 3.09 -14.79 1.67
C LEU A 299 3.20 -13.46 2.43
N ALA A 300 3.61 -12.39 1.75
CA ALA A 300 3.63 -11.04 2.32
C ALA A 300 2.23 -10.64 2.79
N MET A 301 1.17 -10.87 1.98
CA MET A 301 -0.21 -10.58 2.39
C MET A 301 -0.64 -11.29 3.69
N LEU A 302 -0.03 -12.41 4.07
CA LEU A 302 -0.32 -13.05 5.37
C LEU A 302 0.18 -12.23 6.55
N LEU A 303 1.23 -11.42 6.38
CA LEU A 303 1.71 -10.50 7.42
C LEU A 303 0.64 -9.45 7.73
N GLU A 304 0.01 -8.89 6.69
CA GLU A 304 -1.09 -7.92 6.83
C GLU A 304 -2.29 -8.52 7.58
N ILE A 305 -2.55 -9.83 7.40
CA ILE A 305 -3.65 -10.53 8.08
C ILE A 305 -3.29 -10.88 9.53
N TYR A 306 -2.04 -11.23 9.80
CA TYR A 306 -1.60 -11.63 11.13
C TYR A 306 -1.41 -10.44 12.07
N ASP A 307 -1.04 -9.26 11.54
CA ASP A 307 -1.18 -7.96 12.23
C ASP A 307 -0.61 -7.95 13.67
N PHE A 308 0.63 -8.41 13.82
CA PHE A 308 1.32 -8.53 15.10
C PHE A 308 1.95 -7.20 15.57
N PRO A 309 2.09 -6.97 16.90
CA PRO A 309 2.62 -5.75 17.47
C PRO A 309 4.11 -5.51 17.17
N PRO A 310 4.61 -4.26 17.24
CA PRO A 310 5.97 -3.92 16.90
C PRO A 310 6.98 -4.56 17.85
N HIS A 311 7.82 -5.44 17.31
CA HIS A 311 8.99 -5.94 18.00
C HIS A 311 10.04 -4.84 18.16
N TYR A 312 10.63 -4.75 19.35
CA TYR A 312 11.50 -3.64 19.78
C TYR A 312 10.85 -2.24 19.67
N GLY A 313 9.52 -2.16 19.55
CA GLY A 313 8.79 -0.90 19.35
C GLY A 313 8.97 -0.28 17.95
N VAL A 314 9.50 -1.04 16.98
CA VAL A 314 9.80 -0.53 15.63
C VAL A 314 9.30 -1.46 14.51
N PHE A 315 9.43 -2.78 14.66
CA PHE A 315 9.15 -3.75 13.58
C PHE A 315 7.85 -4.52 13.84
N ASP A 316 6.75 -4.08 13.24
CA ASP A 316 5.46 -4.77 13.24
C ASP A 316 5.24 -5.61 11.97
N ALA A 317 4.07 -6.24 11.86
CA ALA A 317 3.72 -7.02 10.68
C ALA A 317 3.70 -6.18 9.39
N HIS A 318 3.20 -4.95 9.45
CA HIS A 318 3.05 -4.09 8.30
C HIS A 318 4.41 -3.61 7.76
N SER A 319 5.34 -3.21 8.64
CA SER A 319 6.71 -2.89 8.24
C SER A 319 7.44 -4.11 7.64
N LEU A 320 7.20 -5.33 8.13
CA LEU A 320 7.75 -6.54 7.49
C LEU A 320 7.10 -6.83 6.13
N TRP A 321 5.82 -6.49 5.94
CA TRP A 321 5.18 -6.53 4.62
C TRP A 321 5.90 -5.58 3.66
N HIS A 322 6.16 -4.34 4.07
CA HIS A 322 6.96 -3.38 3.30
C HIS A 322 8.36 -3.93 3.00
N GLY A 323 9.04 -4.50 3.99
CA GLY A 323 10.37 -5.07 3.82
C GLY A 323 10.40 -6.25 2.84
N THR A 324 9.37 -7.10 2.88
CA THR A 324 9.26 -8.27 2.00
C THR A 324 9.02 -7.87 0.54
N THR A 325 8.31 -6.77 0.29
CA THR A 325 8.04 -6.31 -1.07
C THR A 325 9.28 -5.74 -1.78
N VAL A 326 10.31 -5.27 -1.06
CA VAL A 326 11.55 -4.74 -1.65
C VAL A 326 12.24 -5.72 -2.63
N PRO A 327 12.65 -6.94 -2.22
CA PRO A 327 13.26 -7.91 -3.14
C PRO A 327 12.28 -8.39 -4.22
N LEU A 328 10.98 -8.45 -3.93
CA LEU A 328 9.96 -8.84 -4.91
C LEU A 328 9.81 -7.78 -6.01
N THR A 329 9.85 -6.49 -5.66
CA THR A 329 9.83 -5.36 -6.58
C THR A 329 11.03 -5.41 -7.54
N PHE A 330 12.22 -5.70 -7.01
CA PHE A 330 13.40 -5.89 -7.85
C PHE A 330 13.20 -7.03 -8.87
N LEU A 331 12.69 -8.17 -8.40
CA LEU A 331 12.45 -9.34 -9.25
C LEU A 331 11.33 -9.11 -10.28
N TRP A 332 10.31 -8.34 -9.91
CA TRP A 332 9.22 -7.91 -10.78
C TRP A 332 9.71 -7.07 -11.96
N TRP A 333 10.52 -6.04 -11.70
CA TRP A 333 11.14 -5.25 -12.77
C TRP A 333 12.11 -6.08 -13.62
N SER A 334 12.81 -7.05 -13.01
CA SER A 334 13.64 -8.00 -13.75
C SER A 334 12.81 -8.85 -14.72
N PHE A 335 11.62 -9.30 -14.31
CA PHE A 335 10.68 -10.01 -15.18
C PHE A 335 10.17 -9.11 -16.32
N ILE A 336 9.75 -7.87 -16.04
CA ILE A 336 9.27 -6.92 -17.06
C ILE A 336 10.34 -6.70 -18.15
N ARG A 337 11.60 -6.58 -17.75
CA ARG A 337 12.73 -6.42 -18.68
C ARG A 337 12.89 -7.63 -19.61
N ASP A 338 12.95 -8.83 -19.04
CA ASP A 338 13.06 -10.06 -19.84
C ASP A 338 11.86 -10.22 -20.79
N ASP A 339 10.66 -9.89 -20.30
CA ASP A 339 9.44 -9.96 -21.10
C ASP A 339 9.49 -9.02 -22.31
N ALA A 340 9.99 -7.80 -22.11
CA ALA A 340 10.16 -6.84 -23.19
C ALA A 340 11.20 -7.29 -24.22
N GLU A 341 12.35 -7.80 -23.75
CA GLU A 341 13.41 -8.32 -24.63
C GLU A 341 12.90 -9.48 -25.49
N ILE A 342 12.31 -10.50 -24.87
CA ILE A 342 11.81 -11.70 -25.58
C ILE A 342 10.75 -11.32 -26.61
N ARG A 343 9.79 -10.47 -26.24
CA ARG A 343 8.74 -10.05 -27.17
C ARG A 343 9.26 -9.22 -28.33
N THR A 344 10.21 -8.32 -28.07
CA THR A 344 10.83 -7.53 -29.14
C THR A 344 11.59 -8.44 -30.10
N LEU A 345 12.37 -9.40 -29.60
CA LEU A 345 13.09 -10.36 -30.44
C LEU A 345 12.14 -11.23 -31.27
N ASP A 346 11.06 -11.74 -30.68
CA ASP A 346 10.05 -12.54 -31.38
C ASP A 346 9.31 -11.73 -32.45
N PHE A 347 9.06 -10.45 -32.21
CA PHE A 347 8.45 -9.56 -33.19
C PHE A 347 9.38 -9.36 -34.40
N ILE A 348 10.67 -9.11 -34.15
CA ILE A 348 11.65 -8.90 -35.22
C ILE A 348 11.85 -10.16 -36.06
N LYS A 349 11.86 -11.34 -35.42
CA LYS A 349 11.94 -12.64 -36.11
C LYS A 349 10.72 -12.92 -37.00
N LYS A 350 9.58 -12.28 -36.76
CA LYS A 350 8.39 -12.42 -37.61
C LYS A 350 8.38 -11.46 -38.80
N ILE A 351 9.16 -10.39 -38.74
CA ILE A 351 9.26 -9.38 -39.80
C ILE A 351 10.39 -9.71 -40.78
N LYS A 352 11.47 -10.34 -40.29
CA LYS A 352 12.51 -10.97 -41.13
C LYS A 352 12.01 -12.29 -41.67
#